data_AF-A0A351RB92-F1
#
_entry.id   AF-A0A351RB92-F1
#
_cell.length_a   1.000
_cell.length_b   1.000
_cell.length_c   1.000
_cell.angle_alpha   90.00
_cell.angle_beta   90.00
_cell.angle_gamma   90.00
#
_symmetry.space_group_name_H-M   'P 1'
#
loop_
_entity.id
_entity.type
_entity.pdbx_description
1 polymer ?
#
loop_
_entity_poly.entity_id
_entity_poly.type
_entity_poly.pdbx_seq_one_letter_code
_entity_poly.pdbx_strand_id
1 'polypeptide(L)'
;MSAQGIAIVWLANAVILAALLILPYRQWPLILIGTLVAEVIADISTFPIWSAVSFGLINILEVTLAATLIRRISGEHFDFDKLRRGGYFLLFGPLIACAIAGLIGATINLKLGNSALDYSKFWLIWWFGDALGLILLTPMIVVVWRFFEYGIPKIPNKIIIEATLFSLILVLIGIYAFSGNHEQLQFLVSPLLLLSLGVYAAIRFGVLGATFAVTIVATLAVYQLTQGIYPYSTKSVQEAVWLTQEYLALISVVSVGLAILMREINNQRRA
;
A
#
# COMPACT_ATOMS: atom_id res chain seq x y z
N MET A 1 -3.98 -7.41 -9.60
CA MET A 1 -3.46 -6.79 -10.84
C MET A 1 -2.01 -7.22 -10.97
N SER A 2 -1.69 -8.09 -11.91
CA SER A 2 -0.34 -8.63 -12.08
C SER A 2 0.17 -8.38 -13.50
N ALA A 3 1.45 -8.03 -13.61
CA ALA A 3 2.20 -8.19 -14.85
C ALA A 3 2.96 -9.51 -14.72
N GLN A 4 2.77 -10.43 -15.67
CA GLN A 4 3.49 -11.73 -15.70
C GLN A 4 3.28 -12.61 -14.45
N GLY A 5 2.13 -12.49 -13.77
CA GLY A 5 1.80 -13.29 -12.59
C GLY A 5 2.32 -12.74 -11.26
N ILE A 6 2.99 -11.59 -11.25
CA ILE A 6 3.47 -10.93 -10.03
C ILE A 6 2.67 -9.64 -9.79
N ALA A 7 2.14 -9.49 -8.58
CA ALA A 7 1.34 -8.33 -8.21
C ALA A 7 2.22 -7.08 -8.08
N ILE A 8 1.87 -6.02 -8.82
CA ILE A 8 2.58 -4.73 -8.74
C ILE A 8 2.29 -4.03 -7.41
N VAL A 9 1.08 -4.24 -6.88
CA VAL A 9 0.61 -3.81 -5.57
C VAL A 9 -0.27 -4.92 -4.99
N TRP A 10 0.03 -5.37 -3.77
CA TRP A 10 -0.71 -6.45 -3.10
C TRP A 10 -1.56 -5.92 -1.94
N LEU A 11 -2.85 -5.69 -2.21
CA LEU A 11 -3.76 -5.07 -1.24
C LEU A 11 -4.30 -6.05 -0.19
N ALA A 12 -4.26 -7.36 -0.44
CA ALA A 12 -4.88 -8.35 0.44
C ALA A 12 -4.25 -8.33 1.85
N ASN A 13 -2.91 -8.31 1.93
CA ASN A 13 -2.19 -8.25 3.21
C ASN A 13 -2.54 -7.00 4.02
N ALA A 14 -2.87 -5.89 3.38
CA ALA A 14 -3.22 -4.64 4.07
C ALA A 14 -4.56 -4.76 4.81
N VAL A 15 -5.54 -5.48 4.24
CA VAL A 15 -6.82 -5.77 4.90
C VAL A 15 -6.58 -6.61 6.15
N ILE A 16 -5.76 -7.66 6.03
CA ILE A 16 -5.47 -8.56 7.14
C ILE A 16 -4.66 -7.84 8.22
N LEU A 17 -3.60 -7.12 7.86
CA LEU A 17 -2.81 -6.34 8.81
C LEU A 17 -3.68 -5.32 9.55
N ALA A 18 -4.54 -4.57 8.84
CA ALA A 18 -5.47 -3.65 9.48
C ALA A 18 -6.38 -4.38 10.48
N ALA A 19 -6.97 -5.51 10.10
CA ALA A 19 -7.80 -6.32 10.99
C ALA A 19 -7.03 -6.77 12.24
N LEU A 20 -5.77 -7.21 12.11
CA LEU A 20 -4.94 -7.63 13.24
C LEU A 20 -4.52 -6.47 14.17
N LEU A 21 -4.39 -5.26 13.63
CA LEU A 21 -4.11 -4.03 14.40
C LEU A 21 -5.35 -3.48 15.11
N ILE A 22 -6.54 -3.76 14.57
CA ILE A 22 -7.83 -3.31 15.10
C ILE A 22 -8.37 -4.28 16.16
N LEU A 23 -8.38 -5.58 15.84
CA LEU A 23 -9.09 -6.61 16.58
C LEU A 23 -8.20 -7.27 17.64
N PRO A 24 -8.78 -7.72 18.77
CA PRO A 24 -8.02 -8.34 19.85
C PRO A 24 -7.41 -9.68 19.43
N TYR A 25 -6.32 -10.10 20.09
CA TYR A 25 -5.56 -11.32 19.77
C TYR A 25 -6.43 -12.59 19.68
N ARG A 26 -7.50 -12.67 20.49
CA ARG A 26 -8.45 -13.80 20.47
C ARG A 26 -9.16 -14.02 19.13
N GLN A 27 -9.26 -13.00 18.27
CA GLN A 27 -9.89 -13.11 16.94
C GLN A 27 -8.88 -13.45 15.84
N TRP A 28 -7.58 -13.34 16.11
CA TRP A 28 -6.54 -13.58 15.11
C TRP A 28 -6.62 -14.98 14.48
N PRO A 29 -6.77 -16.08 15.24
CA PRO A 29 -6.77 -17.41 14.63
C PRO A 29 -7.83 -17.59 13.54
N LEU A 30 -9.04 -17.07 13.76
CA LEU A 30 -10.13 -17.17 12.78
C LEU A 30 -9.82 -16.38 11.51
N ILE A 31 -9.27 -15.17 11.65
CA ILE A 31 -8.87 -14.33 10.52
C ILE A 31 -7.77 -15.04 9.73
N LEU A 32 -6.73 -15.54 10.40
CA LEU A 32 -5.59 -16.19 9.74
C LEU A 32 -5.98 -17.49 9.04
N ILE A 33 -6.88 -18.29 9.62
CA ILE A 33 -7.43 -19.48 8.95
C ILE A 33 -8.21 -19.05 7.70
N GLY A 34 -9.06 -18.03 7.80
CA GLY A 34 -9.79 -17.48 6.66
C GLY A 34 -8.86 -16.97 5.56
N THR A 35 -7.78 -16.26 5.92
CA THR A 35 -6.74 -15.81 5.01
C THR A 35 -6.08 -16.98 4.30
N LEU A 36 -5.64 -18.02 5.03
CA LEU A 36 -4.99 -19.18 4.41
C LEU A 36 -5.91 -19.85 3.39
N VAL A 37 -7.18 -20.05 3.74
CA VAL A 37 -8.17 -20.66 2.84
C VAL A 37 -8.38 -19.79 1.60
N ALA A 38 -8.53 -18.48 1.76
CA ALA A 38 -8.72 -17.56 0.64
C ALA A 38 -7.51 -17.53 -0.30
N GLU A 39 -6.29 -17.47 0.24
CA GLU A 39 -5.03 -17.49 -0.52
C GLU A 39 -4.88 -18.79 -1.31
N VAL A 40 -5.10 -19.94 -0.66
CA VAL A 40 -5.02 -21.25 -1.32
C VAL A 40 -6.05 -21.36 -2.44
N ILE A 41 -7.30 -20.91 -2.23
CA ILE A 41 -8.34 -20.93 -3.26
C ILE A 41 -7.96 -20.03 -4.44
N ALA A 42 -7.38 -18.86 -4.19
CA ALA A 42 -6.94 -17.96 -5.25
C ALA A 42 -5.80 -18.58 -6.09
N ASP A 43 -4.83 -19.21 -5.43
CA ASP A 43 -3.59 -19.66 -6.07
C ASP A 43 -3.65 -21.07 -6.67
N ILE A 44 -4.54 -21.96 -6.21
CA ILE A 44 -4.58 -23.37 -6.66
C ILE A 44 -4.89 -23.53 -8.15
N SER A 45 -5.49 -22.52 -8.78
CA SER A 45 -5.76 -22.48 -10.22
C SER A 45 -4.48 -22.28 -11.06
N THR A 46 -3.44 -21.69 -10.46
CA THR A 46 -2.21 -21.25 -11.14
C THR A 46 -0.99 -22.04 -10.66
N PHE A 47 -0.97 -22.43 -9.39
CA PHE A 47 0.17 -23.06 -8.73
C PHE A 47 -0.20 -24.43 -8.15
N PRO A 48 0.75 -25.38 -8.05
CA PRO A 48 0.58 -26.59 -7.26
C PRO A 48 0.13 -26.28 -5.82
N ILE A 49 -0.66 -27.19 -5.23
CA ILE A 49 -1.22 -27.01 -3.89
C ILE A 49 -0.15 -26.69 -2.83
N TRP A 50 1.02 -27.33 -2.90
CA TRP A 50 2.08 -27.12 -1.92
C TRP A 50 2.63 -25.68 -1.97
N SER A 51 2.75 -25.09 -3.17
CA SER A 51 3.22 -23.71 -3.33
C SER A 51 2.14 -22.69 -2.98
N ALA A 52 0.88 -22.96 -3.33
CA ALA A 52 -0.26 -22.13 -2.93
C ALA A 52 -0.36 -22.03 -1.39
N VAL A 53 -0.25 -23.17 -0.70
CA VAL A 53 -0.19 -23.21 0.77
C VAL A 53 1.05 -22.47 1.29
N SER A 54 2.20 -22.62 0.63
CA SER A 54 3.43 -21.94 1.04
C SER A 54 3.29 -20.41 0.93
N PHE A 55 2.75 -19.88 -0.16
CA PHE A 55 2.51 -18.44 -0.33
C PHE A 55 1.49 -17.90 0.68
N GLY A 56 0.39 -18.61 0.92
CA GLY A 56 -0.57 -18.23 1.97
C GLY A 56 0.06 -18.19 3.37
N LEU A 57 0.94 -19.14 3.70
CA LEU A 57 1.68 -19.13 4.97
C LEU A 57 2.70 -17.98 5.06
N ILE A 58 3.32 -17.59 3.93
CA ILE A 58 4.23 -16.44 3.86
C ILE A 58 3.46 -15.15 4.12
N ASN A 59 2.30 -14.95 3.48
CA ASN A 59 1.45 -13.78 3.70
C ASN A 59 0.95 -13.71 5.14
N ILE A 60 0.57 -14.85 5.74
CA ILE A 60 0.22 -14.92 7.16
C ILE A 60 1.39 -14.54 8.04
N LEU A 61 2.59 -15.07 7.78
CA LEU A 61 3.80 -14.73 8.52
C LEU A 61 4.07 -13.22 8.45
N GLU A 62 3.95 -12.62 7.26
CA GLU A 62 4.16 -11.19 7.06
C GLU A 62 3.26 -10.35 7.98
N VAL A 63 1.94 -10.50 7.83
CA VAL A 63 0.97 -9.65 8.54
C VAL A 63 0.97 -9.92 10.04
N THR A 64 1.20 -11.17 10.47
CA THR A 64 1.30 -11.50 11.90
C THR A 64 2.58 -10.97 12.53
N LEU A 65 3.73 -11.06 11.84
CA LEU A 65 4.99 -10.50 12.30
C LEU A 65 4.88 -8.97 12.45
N ALA A 66 4.37 -8.31 11.40
CA ALA A 66 4.14 -6.86 11.41
C ALA A 66 3.22 -6.45 12.56
N ALA A 67 2.03 -7.04 12.65
CA ALA A 67 1.05 -6.71 13.68
C ALA A 67 1.58 -6.96 15.10
N THR A 68 2.29 -8.07 15.31
CA THR A 68 2.85 -8.44 16.62
C THR A 68 3.89 -7.44 17.08
N LEU A 69 4.85 -7.07 16.21
CA LEU A 69 5.89 -6.11 16.56
C LEU A 69 5.32 -4.71 16.79
N ILE A 70 4.39 -4.27 15.94
CA ILE A 70 3.72 -2.97 16.07
C ILE A 70 2.95 -2.90 17.41
N ARG A 71 2.11 -3.90 17.72
CA ARG A 71 1.30 -3.91 18.95
C ARG A 71 2.14 -4.08 20.21
N ARG A 72 3.24 -4.84 20.15
CA ARG A 72 4.16 -5.01 21.28
C ARG A 72 4.77 -3.68 21.73
N ILE A 73 5.04 -2.76 20.80
CA ILE A 73 5.68 -1.47 21.10
C ILE A 73 4.65 -0.34 21.25
N SER A 74 3.56 -0.38 20.48
CA SER A 74 2.55 0.70 20.44
C SER A 74 1.36 0.49 21.37
N GLY A 75 1.24 -0.71 21.94
CA GLY A 75 0.07 -1.17 22.69
C GLY A 75 -0.98 -1.84 21.79
N GLU A 76 -1.96 -2.49 22.42
CA GLU A 76 -2.99 -3.25 21.72
C GLU A 76 -3.95 -2.41 20.87
N HIS A 77 -4.17 -1.14 21.26
CA HIS A 77 -5.05 -0.19 20.59
C HIS A 77 -4.24 0.72 19.66
N PHE A 78 -3.86 0.20 18.51
CA PHE A 78 -3.08 0.94 17.51
C PHE A 78 -3.97 1.93 16.73
N ASP A 79 -3.46 3.15 16.53
CA ASP A 79 -3.98 4.18 15.64
C ASP A 79 -2.78 4.96 15.05
N PHE A 80 -2.98 5.61 13.91
CA PHE A 80 -2.07 6.54 13.28
C PHE A 80 -2.19 7.95 13.88
N ASP A 81 -2.28 8.04 15.20
CA ASP A 81 -2.47 9.29 15.97
C ASP A 81 -1.16 10.00 16.32
N LYS A 82 -0.04 9.28 16.29
CA LYS A 82 1.32 9.75 16.60
C LYS A 82 2.31 9.33 15.51
N LEU A 83 3.28 10.19 15.22
CA LEU A 83 4.37 9.93 14.28
C LEU A 83 5.16 8.69 14.64
N ARG A 84 5.44 8.49 15.94
CA ARG A 84 6.14 7.28 16.40
C ARG A 84 5.42 6.00 16.01
N ARG A 85 4.09 5.95 16.16
CA ARG A 85 3.26 4.79 15.80
C ARG A 85 3.24 4.56 14.28
N GLY A 86 3.13 5.65 13.51
CA GLY A 86 3.30 5.61 12.06
C GLY A 86 4.68 5.08 11.63
N GLY A 87 5.74 5.52 12.31
CA GLY A 87 7.11 5.05 12.08
C GLY A 87 7.29 3.57 12.42
N TYR A 88 6.70 3.07 13.50
CA TYR A 88 6.70 1.64 13.82
C TYR A 88 5.94 0.83 12.77
N PHE A 89 4.83 1.34 12.27
CA PHE A 89 4.13 0.72 11.14
C PHE A 89 5.04 0.60 9.91
N LEU A 90 5.67 1.70 9.48
CA LEU A 90 6.56 1.71 8.32
C LEU A 90 7.77 0.78 8.49
N LEU A 91 8.34 0.74 9.69
CA LEU A 91 9.48 -0.10 10.03
C LEU A 91 9.12 -1.59 10.04
N PHE A 92 8.06 -1.98 10.74
CA PHE A 92 7.77 -3.40 10.97
C PHE A 92 6.93 -4.05 9.88
N GLY A 93 6.00 -3.32 9.24
CA GLY A 93 5.21 -3.85 8.14
C GLY A 93 5.97 -3.76 6.80
N PRO A 94 5.93 -2.59 6.12
CA PRO A 94 6.52 -2.43 4.80
C PRO A 94 8.01 -2.73 4.71
N LEU A 95 8.82 -2.32 5.69
CA LEU A 95 10.28 -2.48 5.61
C LEU A 95 10.75 -3.89 6.03
N ILE A 96 10.39 -4.36 7.23
CA ILE A 96 10.91 -5.62 7.77
C ILE A 96 10.07 -6.83 7.34
N ALA A 97 8.77 -6.84 7.63
CA ALA A 97 7.94 -8.02 7.40
C ALA A 97 7.84 -8.36 5.91
N CYS A 98 7.55 -7.39 5.04
CA CYS A 98 7.47 -7.61 3.60
C CYS A 98 8.81 -8.03 2.99
N ALA A 99 9.95 -7.51 3.50
CA ALA A 99 11.26 -7.94 3.02
C ALA A 99 11.56 -9.40 3.37
N ILE A 100 11.25 -9.82 4.61
CA ILE A 100 11.40 -11.22 5.05
C ILE A 100 10.47 -12.14 4.25
N ALA A 101 9.20 -11.75 4.09
CA ALA A 101 8.22 -12.50 3.33
C ALA A 101 8.66 -12.68 1.88
N GLY A 102 9.11 -11.61 1.23
CA GLY A 102 9.62 -11.66 -0.14
C GLY A 102 10.85 -12.56 -0.29
N LEU A 103 11.78 -12.62 0.68
CA LEU A 103 12.92 -13.55 0.62
C LEU A 103 12.46 -15.01 0.65
N ILE A 104 11.50 -15.32 1.54
CA ILE A 104 10.94 -16.67 1.61
C ILE A 104 10.15 -16.98 0.33
N GLY A 105 9.37 -16.02 -0.18
CA GLY A 105 8.62 -16.13 -1.43
C GLY A 105 9.53 -16.39 -2.64
N ALA A 106 10.65 -15.68 -2.74
CA ALA A 106 11.66 -15.91 -3.77
C ALA A 106 12.25 -17.33 -3.70
N THR A 107 12.41 -17.87 -2.48
CA THR A 107 12.88 -19.25 -2.29
C THR A 107 11.85 -20.27 -2.78
N ILE A 108 10.56 -20.03 -2.53
CA ILE A 108 9.48 -20.89 -3.05
C ILE A 108 9.40 -20.78 -4.58
N ASN A 109 9.56 -19.58 -5.14
CA ASN A 109 9.57 -19.35 -6.58
C ASN A 109 10.73 -20.09 -7.28
N LEU A 110 11.93 -20.08 -6.70
CA LEU A 110 13.06 -20.87 -7.21
C LEU A 110 12.75 -22.38 -7.20
N LYS A 111 12.12 -22.90 -6.14
CA LYS A 111 11.75 -24.32 -6.06
C LYS A 111 10.70 -24.73 -7.08
N LEU A 112 9.85 -23.79 -7.52
CA LEU A 112 8.91 -24.01 -8.62
C LEU A 112 9.60 -24.11 -9.99
N GLY A 113 10.90 -23.79 -10.08
CA GLY A 113 11.64 -23.80 -11.34
C GLY A 113 11.28 -22.64 -12.27
N ASN A 114 10.63 -21.58 -11.74
CA ASN A 114 10.30 -20.42 -12.55
C ASN A 114 11.56 -19.57 -12.77
N SER A 115 12.04 -19.52 -14.01
CA SER A 115 13.26 -18.80 -14.38
C SER A 115 12.99 -17.42 -14.99
N ALA A 116 11.75 -16.93 -14.94
CA ALA A 116 11.39 -15.64 -15.54
C ALA A 116 12.12 -14.47 -14.87
N LEU A 117 12.36 -14.57 -13.56
CA LEU A 117 13.11 -13.61 -12.78
C LEU A 117 14.19 -14.31 -11.97
N ASP A 118 15.34 -13.64 -11.81
CA ASP A 118 16.29 -14.08 -10.80
C ASP A 118 15.72 -13.85 -9.39
N TYR A 119 16.29 -14.57 -8.41
CA TYR A 119 15.85 -14.53 -7.02
C TYR A 119 15.76 -13.12 -6.44
N SER A 120 16.75 -12.28 -6.73
CA SER A 120 16.87 -10.94 -6.16
C SER A 120 15.81 -10.01 -6.73
N LYS A 121 15.57 -10.09 -8.05
CA LYS A 121 14.53 -9.32 -8.73
C LYS A 121 13.14 -9.74 -8.29
N PHE A 122 12.90 -11.05 -8.13
CA PHE A 122 11.63 -11.55 -7.60
C PHE A 122 11.40 -11.06 -6.18
N TRP A 123 12.41 -11.17 -5.31
CA TRP A 123 12.37 -10.64 -3.95
C TRP A 123 12.01 -9.15 -3.93
N LEU A 124 12.69 -8.33 -4.74
CA LEU A 124 12.43 -6.89 -4.80
C LEU A 124 11.00 -6.60 -5.24
N ILE A 125 10.52 -7.21 -6.33
CA ILE A 125 9.17 -6.92 -6.83
C ILE A 125 8.11 -7.33 -5.80
N TRP A 126 8.27 -8.49 -5.15
CA TRP A 126 7.38 -8.92 -4.06
C TRP A 126 7.41 -7.92 -2.90
N TRP A 127 8.61 -7.60 -2.40
CA TRP A 127 8.78 -6.72 -1.27
C TRP A 127 8.13 -5.35 -1.53
N PHE A 128 8.42 -4.72 -2.67
CA PHE A 128 7.82 -3.43 -3.03
C PHE A 128 6.30 -3.54 -3.23
N GLY A 129 5.81 -4.62 -3.85
CA GLY A 129 4.38 -4.82 -4.08
C GLY A 129 3.57 -4.90 -2.79
N ASP A 130 4.06 -5.66 -1.82
CA ASP A 130 3.41 -5.82 -0.51
C ASP A 130 3.56 -4.55 0.32
N ALA A 131 4.77 -3.98 0.37
CA ALA A 131 5.04 -2.73 1.09
C ALA A 131 4.10 -1.59 0.64
N LEU A 132 3.93 -1.41 -0.67
CA LEU A 132 3.00 -0.43 -1.23
C LEU A 132 1.56 -0.76 -0.82
N GLY A 133 1.14 -2.02 -0.95
CA GLY A 133 -0.20 -2.43 -0.57
C GLY A 133 -0.52 -2.10 0.90
N LEU A 134 0.41 -2.41 1.80
CA LEU A 134 0.29 -2.09 3.22
C LEU A 134 0.15 -0.58 3.45
N ILE A 135 1.01 0.25 2.86
CA ILE A 135 0.99 1.71 3.06
C ILE A 135 -0.29 2.34 2.48
N LEU A 136 -0.76 1.85 1.33
CA LEU A 136 -1.92 2.40 0.63
C LEU A 136 -3.24 2.10 1.32
N LEU A 137 -3.39 0.96 1.99
CA LEU A 137 -4.70 0.52 2.45
C LEU A 137 -4.81 0.35 3.96
N THR A 138 -3.73 -0.02 4.66
CA THR A 138 -3.77 -0.23 6.12
C THR A 138 -4.18 1.05 6.88
N PRO A 139 -3.59 2.23 6.62
CA PRO A 139 -3.96 3.45 7.34
C PRO A 139 -5.40 3.87 7.09
N MET A 140 -5.89 3.69 5.86
CA MET A 140 -7.27 4.01 5.50
C MET A 140 -8.26 3.15 6.29
N ILE A 141 -8.07 1.82 6.31
CA ILE A 141 -8.96 0.91 7.04
C ILE A 141 -8.93 1.21 8.54
N VAL A 142 -7.74 1.38 9.12
CA VAL A 142 -7.61 1.67 10.56
C VAL A 142 -8.32 2.97 10.92
N VAL A 143 -8.08 4.06 10.19
CA VAL A 143 -8.71 5.36 10.48
C VAL A 143 -10.23 5.30 10.32
N VAL A 144 -10.72 4.69 9.24
CA VAL A 144 -12.17 4.54 9.00
C VAL A 144 -12.82 3.69 10.08
N TRP A 145 -12.18 2.59 10.50
CA TRP A 145 -12.70 1.74 11.56
C TRP A 145 -12.84 2.49 12.89
N ARG A 146 -11.86 3.34 13.25
CA ARG A 146 -11.95 4.15 14.46
C ARG A 146 -13.10 5.18 14.43
N PHE A 147 -13.57 5.61 13.26
CA PHE A 147 -14.81 6.40 13.16
C PHE A 147 -16.04 5.59 13.55
N PHE A 148 -16.09 4.29 13.24
CA PHE A 148 -17.21 3.45 13.68
C PHE A 148 -17.16 3.16 15.19
N GLU A 149 -15.97 3.02 15.77
CA GLU A 149 -15.82 2.77 17.21
C GLU A 149 -16.04 4.01 18.09
N TYR A 150 -15.47 5.16 17.71
CA TYR A 150 -15.51 6.38 18.52
C TYR A 150 -16.62 7.38 18.10
N GLY A 151 -17.35 7.06 17.02
CA GLY A 151 -18.41 7.89 16.47
C GLY A 151 -18.00 8.58 15.17
N ILE A 152 -18.91 8.55 14.19
CA ILE A 152 -18.68 9.12 12.86
C ILE A 152 -18.53 10.65 13.00
N PRO A 153 -17.41 11.23 12.56
CA PRO A 153 -17.23 12.67 12.66
C PRO A 153 -18.26 13.40 11.80
N LYS A 154 -18.80 14.52 12.30
CA LYS A 154 -19.62 15.42 11.48
C LYS A 154 -18.70 16.12 10.47
N ILE A 155 -18.69 15.63 9.23
CA ILE A 155 -17.93 16.25 8.14
C ILE A 155 -18.78 17.35 7.50
N PRO A 156 -18.34 18.62 7.52
CA PRO A 156 -19.06 19.70 6.85
C PRO A 156 -19.17 19.45 5.33
N ASN A 157 -20.32 19.78 4.73
CA ASN A 157 -20.54 19.65 3.27
C ASN A 157 -19.44 20.32 2.45
N LYS A 158 -18.88 21.44 2.94
CA LYS A 158 -17.74 22.12 2.31
C LYS A 158 -16.52 21.20 2.14
N ILE A 159 -16.18 20.41 3.16
CA ILE A 159 -15.05 19.47 3.10
C ILE A 159 -15.34 18.34 2.11
N ILE A 160 -16.59 17.85 2.07
CA ILE A 160 -17.00 16.82 1.11
C ILE A 160 -16.86 17.35 -0.33
N ILE A 161 -17.34 18.57 -0.61
CA ILE A 161 -17.21 19.20 -1.93
C ILE A 161 -15.74 19.40 -2.28
N GLU A 162 -14.92 19.92 -1.36
CA GLU A 162 -13.48 20.09 -1.57
C GLU A 162 -12.78 18.76 -1.88
N ALA A 163 -13.07 17.69 -1.12
CA ALA A 163 -12.50 16.37 -1.33
C ALA A 163 -12.93 15.76 -2.68
N THR A 164 -14.19 15.94 -3.08
CA THR A 164 -14.70 15.48 -4.38
C THR A 164 -14.03 16.22 -5.53
N LEU A 165 -13.96 17.56 -5.47
CA LEU A 165 -13.29 18.37 -6.50
C LEU A 165 -11.79 18.05 -6.58
N PHE A 166 -11.13 17.92 -5.43
CA PHE A 166 -9.73 17.51 -5.36
C PHE A 166 -9.52 16.14 -6.00
N SER A 167 -10.37 15.16 -5.69
CA SER A 167 -10.27 13.80 -6.25
C SER A 167 -10.47 13.81 -7.76
N LEU A 168 -11.42 14.61 -8.27
CA LEU A 168 -11.63 14.78 -9.71
C LEU A 168 -10.39 15.38 -10.39
N ILE A 169 -9.82 16.45 -9.83
CA ILE A 169 -8.60 17.08 -10.34
C ILE A 169 -7.44 16.07 -10.34
N LEU A 170 -7.28 15.32 -9.24
CA LEU A 170 -6.23 14.31 -9.11
C LEU A 170 -6.37 13.21 -10.16
N VAL A 171 -7.59 12.73 -10.42
CA VAL A 171 -7.85 11.72 -11.45
C VAL A 171 -7.52 12.27 -12.84
N LEU A 172 -7.97 13.47 -13.18
CA LEU A 172 -7.71 14.08 -14.49
C LEU A 172 -6.21 14.29 -14.73
N ILE A 173 -5.50 14.84 -13.74
CA ILE A 173 -4.05 15.04 -13.79
C ILE A 173 -3.33 13.69 -13.84
N GLY A 174 -3.77 12.69 -13.07
CA GLY A 174 -3.18 11.36 -13.06
C GLY A 174 -3.33 10.64 -14.40
N ILE A 175 -4.52 10.66 -15.00
CA ILE A 175 -4.75 10.09 -16.35
C ILE A 175 -3.81 10.73 -17.36
N TYR A 176 -3.68 12.06 -17.33
CA TYR A 176 -2.79 12.78 -18.23
C TYR A 176 -1.32 12.44 -17.97
N ALA A 177 -0.88 12.44 -16.71
CA ALA A 177 0.50 12.10 -16.30
C ALA A 177 0.92 10.71 -16.78
N PHE A 178 0.00 9.74 -16.70
CA PHE A 178 0.25 8.34 -17.06
C PHE A 178 -0.18 7.99 -18.49
N SER A 179 -0.51 8.97 -19.35
CA SER A 179 -0.99 8.71 -20.72
C SER A 179 0.10 8.30 -21.72
N GLY A 180 1.39 8.38 -21.35
CA GLY A 180 2.52 7.95 -22.20
C GLY A 180 2.92 8.93 -23.32
N ASN A 181 2.25 10.08 -23.46
CA ASN A 181 2.56 11.06 -24.50
C ASN A 181 3.79 11.92 -24.16
N HIS A 182 4.93 11.66 -24.81
CA HIS A 182 6.24 12.33 -24.62
C HIS A 182 6.33 13.80 -25.12
N GLU A 183 5.23 14.54 -25.11
CA GLU A 183 5.26 15.96 -25.51
C GLU A 183 5.76 16.86 -24.37
N GLN A 184 6.24 18.06 -24.73
CA GLN A 184 6.83 19.08 -23.84
C GLN A 184 5.98 19.42 -22.60
N LEU A 185 4.67 19.13 -22.62
CA LEU A 185 3.74 19.33 -21.50
C LEU A 185 3.89 18.30 -20.37
N GLN A 186 4.58 17.17 -20.55
CA GLN A 186 4.86 16.19 -19.47
C GLN A 186 5.68 16.79 -18.32
N PHE A 187 6.49 17.83 -18.57
CA PHE A 187 7.21 18.53 -17.51
C PHE A 187 6.25 19.25 -16.54
N LEU A 188 5.14 19.78 -17.05
CA LEU A 188 4.12 20.48 -16.25
C LEU A 188 3.27 19.53 -15.40
N VAL A 189 3.12 18.28 -15.84
CA VAL A 189 2.31 17.25 -15.16
C VAL A 189 3.18 16.07 -14.73
N SER A 190 4.40 16.39 -14.29
CA SER A 190 5.37 15.39 -13.87
C SER A 190 4.92 14.65 -12.59
N PRO A 191 5.51 13.49 -12.29
CA PRO A 191 5.42 12.83 -10.98
C PRO A 191 5.54 13.79 -9.77
N LEU A 192 6.25 14.92 -9.90
CA LEU A 192 6.35 15.94 -8.86
C LEU A 192 5.03 16.70 -8.60
N LEU A 193 4.19 16.90 -9.62
CA LEU A 193 2.89 17.55 -9.44
C LEU A 193 1.95 16.65 -8.63
N LEU A 194 1.90 15.36 -8.97
CA LEU A 194 1.12 14.37 -8.22
C LEU A 194 1.62 14.24 -6.77
N LEU A 195 2.94 14.29 -6.55
CA LEU A 195 3.52 14.38 -5.21
C LEU A 195 3.03 15.63 -4.47
N SER A 196 3.01 16.78 -5.13
CA SER A 196 2.53 18.04 -4.55
C SER A 196 1.05 17.96 -4.17
N LEU A 197 0.23 17.29 -4.97
CA LEU A 197 -1.17 17.01 -4.65
C LEU A 197 -1.31 16.04 -3.48
N GLY A 198 -0.44 15.03 -3.38
CA GLY A 198 -0.36 14.13 -2.22
C GLY A 198 -0.02 14.86 -0.92
N VAL A 199 0.95 15.78 -0.97
CA VAL A 199 1.31 16.68 0.14
C VAL A 199 0.14 17.60 0.51
N TYR A 200 -0.55 18.17 -0.48
CA TYR A 200 -1.75 18.96 -0.24
C TYR A 200 -2.84 18.14 0.46
N ALA A 201 -3.09 16.90 0.01
CA ALA A 201 -4.04 16.01 0.64
C ALA A 201 -3.68 15.68 2.09
N ALA A 202 -2.39 15.47 2.37
CA ALA A 202 -1.86 15.25 3.72
C ALA A 202 -2.16 16.42 4.66
N ILE A 203 -1.93 17.65 4.20
CA ILE A 203 -2.14 18.86 4.98
C ILE A 203 -3.65 19.14 5.17
N ARG A 204 -4.45 18.97 4.11
CA ARG A 204 -5.86 19.39 4.10
C ARG A 204 -6.81 18.34 4.70
N PHE A 205 -6.59 17.07 4.36
CA PHE A 205 -7.50 15.96 4.64
C PHE A 205 -6.89 14.92 5.60
N GLY A 206 -5.66 15.14 6.05
CA GLY A 206 -4.98 14.26 7.01
C GLY A 206 -4.61 12.89 6.43
N VAL A 207 -4.41 11.92 7.32
CA VAL A 207 -3.93 10.58 6.97
C VAL A 207 -4.87 9.88 5.98
N LEU A 208 -6.18 10.01 6.21
CA LEU A 208 -7.20 9.38 5.35
C LEU A 208 -7.13 9.93 3.92
N GLY A 209 -7.13 11.26 3.77
CA GLY A 209 -7.09 11.86 2.43
C GLY A 209 -5.75 11.69 1.71
N ALA A 210 -4.62 11.73 2.43
CA ALA A 210 -3.31 11.39 1.84
C ALA A 210 -3.30 9.96 1.31
N THR A 211 -3.68 9.00 2.14
CA THR A 211 -3.69 7.58 1.79
C THR A 211 -4.65 7.31 0.61
N PHE A 212 -5.83 7.92 0.62
CA PHE A 212 -6.78 7.85 -0.50
C PHE A 212 -6.25 8.48 -1.80
N ALA A 213 -5.63 9.66 -1.73
CA ALA A 213 -5.04 10.32 -2.89
C ALA A 213 -3.94 9.45 -3.52
N VAL A 214 -3.05 8.88 -2.70
CA VAL A 214 -1.99 8.02 -3.21
C VAL A 214 -2.54 6.70 -3.74
N THR A 215 -3.65 6.19 -3.19
CA THR A 215 -4.35 5.01 -3.72
C THR A 215 -4.94 5.28 -5.10
N ILE A 216 -5.51 6.46 -5.36
CA ILE A 216 -5.95 6.88 -6.69
C ILE A 216 -4.76 6.88 -7.65
N VAL A 217 -3.65 7.52 -7.27
CA VAL A 217 -2.43 7.58 -8.09
C VAL A 217 -1.89 6.18 -8.39
N ALA A 218 -1.81 5.31 -7.40
CA ALA A 218 -1.39 3.92 -7.56
C ALA A 218 -2.31 3.14 -8.50
N THR A 219 -3.62 3.31 -8.35
CA THR A 219 -4.61 2.63 -9.21
C THR A 219 -4.45 3.06 -10.68
N LEU A 220 -4.28 4.37 -10.93
CA LEU A 220 -4.09 4.89 -12.28
C LEU A 220 -2.76 4.43 -12.88
N ALA A 221 -1.67 4.48 -12.11
CA ALA A 221 -0.35 4.04 -12.55
C ALA A 221 -0.34 2.55 -12.89
N VAL A 222 -0.87 1.70 -12.00
CA VAL A 222 -0.96 0.26 -12.21
C VAL A 222 -1.88 -0.07 -13.38
N TYR A 223 -3.03 0.62 -13.51
CA TYR A 223 -3.94 0.42 -14.64
C TYR A 223 -3.23 0.67 -15.97
N GLN A 224 -2.56 1.82 -16.13
CA GLN A 224 -1.83 2.15 -17.36
C GLN A 224 -0.69 1.17 -17.64
N LEU A 225 0.01 0.74 -16.59
CA LEU A 225 1.04 -0.30 -16.70
C LEU A 225 0.48 -1.62 -17.25
N THR A 226 -0.72 -2.02 -16.82
CA THR A 226 -1.38 -3.24 -17.34
C THR A 226 -1.84 -3.10 -18.79
N GLN A 227 -2.05 -1.87 -19.28
CA GLN A 227 -2.34 -1.58 -20.69
C GLN A 227 -1.07 -1.45 -21.55
N GLY A 228 0.12 -1.61 -20.95
CA GLY A 228 1.40 -1.43 -21.64
C GLY A 228 1.76 0.02 -21.93
N ILE A 229 1.11 0.99 -21.27
CA ILE A 229 1.36 2.42 -21.41
C ILE A 229 2.30 2.85 -20.28
N TYR A 230 3.46 3.40 -20.64
CA TYR A 230 4.48 3.82 -19.69
C TYR A 230 4.70 5.33 -19.77
N PRO A 231 4.67 6.08 -18.66
CA PRO A 231 5.05 7.49 -18.65
C PRO A 231 6.57 7.69 -18.76
N TYR A 232 7.34 6.59 -18.77
CA TYR A 232 8.80 6.58 -18.77
C TYR A 232 9.32 6.13 -20.13
N SER A 233 10.43 6.69 -20.58
CA SER A 233 11.13 6.25 -21.80
C SER A 233 11.91 4.95 -21.55
N THR A 234 11.19 3.82 -21.42
CA THR A 234 11.78 2.48 -21.26
C THR A 234 11.25 1.49 -22.31
N LYS A 235 12.07 0.50 -22.64
CA LYS A 235 11.71 -0.63 -23.53
C LYS A 235 11.39 -1.92 -22.76
N SER A 236 11.54 -1.94 -21.44
CA SER A 236 11.38 -3.12 -20.60
C SER A 236 10.19 -2.97 -19.66
N VAL A 237 9.27 -3.94 -19.70
CA VAL A 237 8.11 -4.01 -18.78
C VAL A 237 8.59 -4.03 -17.32
N GLN A 238 9.67 -4.76 -17.05
CA GLN A 238 10.24 -4.88 -15.71
C GLN A 238 10.76 -3.53 -15.19
N GLU A 239 11.46 -2.79 -16.03
CA GLU A 239 11.96 -1.46 -15.66
C GLU A 239 10.80 -0.48 -15.41
N ALA A 240 9.74 -0.55 -16.22
CA ALA A 240 8.53 0.24 -16.00
C ALA A 240 7.85 -0.09 -14.66
N VAL A 241 7.78 -1.37 -14.27
CA VAL A 241 7.27 -1.80 -12.95
C VAL A 241 8.11 -1.21 -11.83
N TRP A 242 9.43 -1.32 -11.89
CA TRP A 242 10.31 -0.79 -10.84
C TRP A 242 10.20 0.73 -10.69
N LEU A 243 10.25 1.47 -11.79
CA LEU A 243 10.10 2.93 -11.76
C LEU A 243 8.74 3.34 -11.19
N THR A 244 7.68 2.59 -11.50
CA THR A 244 6.36 2.82 -10.94
C THR A 244 6.33 2.54 -9.44
N GLN A 245 6.88 1.41 -8.98
CA GLN A 245 6.92 1.04 -7.57
C GLN A 245 7.76 2.02 -6.74
N GLU A 246 8.92 2.44 -7.26
CA GLU A 246 9.77 3.46 -6.63
C GLU A 246 9.01 4.79 -6.49
N TYR A 247 8.40 5.25 -7.57
CA TYR A 247 7.61 6.47 -7.57
C TYR A 247 6.46 6.40 -6.55
N LEU A 248 5.69 5.30 -6.56
CA LEU A 248 4.58 5.09 -5.63
C LEU A 248 5.07 5.02 -4.18
N ALA A 249 6.25 4.44 -3.92
CA ALA A 249 6.81 4.38 -2.58
C ALA A 249 7.18 5.77 -2.07
N LEU A 250 7.82 6.58 -2.91
CA LEU A 250 8.19 7.96 -2.58
C LEU A 250 6.96 8.81 -2.26
N ILE A 251 5.96 8.84 -3.15
CA ILE A 251 4.74 9.63 -2.90
C ILE A 251 3.96 9.12 -1.68
N SER A 252 3.92 7.81 -1.45
CA SER A 252 3.24 7.21 -0.29
C SER A 252 3.93 7.62 1.01
N VAL A 253 5.24 7.41 1.13
CA VAL A 253 5.99 7.72 2.35
C VAL A 253 5.96 9.22 2.66
N VAL A 254 6.15 10.07 1.65
CA VAL A 254 6.13 11.53 1.84
C VAL A 254 4.73 12.01 2.24
N SER A 255 3.70 11.62 1.49
CA SER A 255 2.34 12.13 1.74
C SER A 255 1.75 11.59 3.04
N VAL A 256 1.82 10.27 3.25
CA VAL A 256 1.28 9.63 4.45
C VAL A 256 2.11 10.00 5.68
N GLY A 257 3.45 10.01 5.57
CA GLY A 257 4.34 10.42 6.65
C GLY A 257 4.11 11.86 7.09
N LEU A 258 3.97 12.79 6.14
CA LEU A 258 3.63 14.19 6.43
C LEU A 258 2.25 14.31 7.09
N ALA A 259 1.26 13.54 6.63
CA ALA A 259 -0.08 13.56 7.21
C ALA A 259 -0.07 13.13 8.69
N ILE A 260 0.72 12.12 9.03
CA ILE A 260 0.87 11.64 10.41
C ILE A 260 1.59 12.70 11.27
N LEU A 261 2.66 13.32 10.75
CA LEU A 261 3.37 14.40 11.43
C LEU A 261 2.44 15.58 11.73
N MET A 262 1.67 16.03 10.73
CA MET A 262 0.72 17.13 10.87
C MET A 262 -0.38 16.81 11.89
N ARG A 263 -0.84 15.55 11.93
CA ARG A 263 -1.81 15.09 12.94
C ARG A 263 -1.25 15.21 14.35
N GLU A 264 0.01 14.79 14.57
CA GLU A 264 0.65 14.92 15.88
C GLU A 264 0.83 16.39 16.31
N ILE A 265 1.32 17.26 15.42
CA ILE A 265 1.48 18.70 15.71
C ILE A 265 0.14 19.33 16.10
N ASN A 266 -0.94 19.00 15.38
CA ASN A 266 -2.28 19.52 15.68
C ASN A 266 -2.82 19.01 17.02
N ASN A 267 -2.52 17.76 17.39
CA ASN A 267 -2.90 17.21 18.70
C ASN A 267 -2.15 17.91 19.83
N GLN A 268 -0.84 18.18 19.66
CA GLN A 268 -0.04 18.91 20.66
C GLN A 268 -0.51 20.35 20.86
N ARG A 269 -1.00 21.03 19.81
CA ARG A 269 -1.54 22.40 19.91
C ARG A 269 -2.90 22.48 20.62
N ARG A 270 -3.63 21.37 20.73
CA ARG A 270 -4.96 21.30 21.35
C ARG A 270 -4.94 20.82 22.80
N ALA A 271 -3.81 20.27 23.26
CA ALA A 271 -3.58 19.86 24.64
C ALA A 271 -3.11 21.05 25.49
#